data_AF-A0A090W3R5-F1
#
_entry.id   AF-A0A090W3R5-F1
#
_cell.length_a   1.000
_cell.length_b   1.000
_cell.length_c   1.000
_cell.angle_alpha   90.00
_cell.angle_beta   90.00
_cell.angle_gamma   90.00
#
_symmetry.space_group_name_H-M   'P 1'
#
loop_
_entity.id
_entity.type
_entity.pdbx_description
1 polymer ?
#
loop_
_entity_poly.entity_id
_entity_poly.type
_entity_poly.pdbx_seq_one_letter_code
_entity_poly.pdbx_strand_id
1 'polypeptide(L)'
;MAKNTKEIQLFSKIDLALIIIELGLIVHMIMGMYAGSEVQLDAMNLLIGGEFTLMFFGFVVILGLIVPGILEALEIKGFKVPVAIPAILILIGGLIFRFVMVEAGQITRYLY
;
A
#
# COMPACT_ATOMS: atom_id res chain seq x y z
N MET A 1 -1.84 -3.65 25.92
CA MET A 1 -3.12 -2.99 25.56
C MET A 1 -2.97 -1.51 25.88
N ALA A 2 -2.98 -0.64 24.87
CA ALA A 2 -2.93 0.81 25.08
C ALA A 2 -4.10 1.19 26.01
N LYS A 3 -3.79 1.69 27.21
CA LYS A 3 -4.81 2.01 28.23
C LYS A 3 -5.42 3.40 28.01
N ASN A 4 -4.99 4.14 26.98
CA ASN A 4 -5.33 5.55 26.81
C ASN A 4 -5.90 5.85 25.42
N THR A 5 -7.15 6.32 25.36
CA THR A 5 -7.83 6.74 24.13
C THR A 5 -7.06 7.80 23.34
N LYS A 6 -6.32 8.68 24.04
CA LYS A 6 -5.51 9.71 23.39
C LYS A 6 -4.34 9.13 22.61
N GLU A 7 -3.77 8.03 23.11
CA GLU A 7 -2.65 7.34 22.46
C GLU A 7 -3.12 6.66 21.17
N ILE A 8 -4.25 5.95 21.24
CA ILE A 8 -4.88 5.33 20.07
C ILE A 8 -5.11 6.38 18.98
N GLN A 9 -5.79 7.49 19.31
CA GLN A 9 -6.05 8.56 18.34
C GLN A 9 -4.79 9.23 17.78
N LEU A 10 -3.69 9.26 18.53
CA LEU A 10 -2.42 9.76 18.04
C LEU A 10 -1.85 8.81 16.99
N PHE A 11 -1.84 7.49 17.26
CA PHE A 11 -1.41 6.48 16.32
C PHE A 11 -2.27 6.46 15.06
N SER A 12 -3.60 6.52 15.16
CA SER A 12 -4.49 6.57 14.00
C SER A 12 -4.18 7.75 13.07
N LYS A 13 -3.83 8.92 13.63
CA LYS A 13 -3.45 10.10 12.84
C LYS A 13 -2.11 9.93 12.15
N ILE A 14 -1.14 9.33 12.83
CA ILE A 14 0.19 9.05 12.27
C ILE A 14 0.04 8.05 11.13
N ASP A 15 -0.67 6.94 11.36
CA ASP A 15 -0.89 5.90 10.35
C ASP A 15 -1.64 6.46 9.14
N LEU A 16 -2.69 7.26 9.35
CA LEU A 16 -3.38 7.92 8.23
C LEU A 16 -2.46 8.85 7.42
N ALA A 17 -1.57 9.60 8.09
CA ALA A 17 -0.59 10.44 7.40
C ALA A 17 0.43 9.61 6.62
N LEU A 18 0.91 8.49 7.19
CA LEU A 18 1.82 7.56 6.52
C LEU A 18 1.15 6.92 5.30
N ILE A 19 -0.10 6.47 5.39
CA ILE A 19 -0.86 5.93 4.25
C ILE A 19 -0.95 6.93 3.10
N ILE A 20 -1.21 8.22 3.41
CA ILE A 20 -1.27 9.27 2.38
C ILE A 20 0.10 9.44 1.72
N ILE A 21 1.18 9.43 2.50
CA ILE A 21 2.55 9.49 1.98
C ILE A 21 2.87 8.27 1.12
N GLU A 22 2.52 7.05 1.57
CA GLU A 22 2.73 5.81 0.82
C GLU A 22 1.97 5.82 -0.51
N LEU A 23 0.71 6.25 -0.53
CA LEU A 23 -0.05 6.43 -1.78
C LEU A 23 0.63 7.44 -2.71
N GLY A 24 1.11 8.57 -2.17
CA GLY A 24 1.88 9.56 -2.93
C GLY A 24 3.17 8.98 -3.52
N LEU A 25 3.91 8.19 -2.74
CA LEU A 25 5.13 7.51 -3.17
C LEU A 25 4.85 6.42 -4.19
N ILE A 26 3.75 5.67 -4.09
CA ILE A 26 3.33 4.69 -5.09
C ILE A 26 3.02 5.38 -6.42
N VAL A 27 2.26 6.47 -6.40
CA VAL A 27 1.97 7.25 -7.61
C VAL A 27 3.27 7.80 -8.20
N HIS A 28 4.16 8.34 -7.36
CA HIS A 28 5.47 8.82 -7.79
C HIS A 28 6.34 7.71 -8.40
N MET A 29 6.35 6.52 -7.80
CA MET A 29 7.04 5.35 -8.33
C MET A 29 6.54 4.98 -9.72
N ILE A 30 5.21 4.91 -9.93
CA ILE A 30 4.63 4.60 -11.23
C ILE A 30 5.01 5.68 -12.27
N MET A 31 4.95 6.97 -11.91
CA MET A 31 5.41 8.05 -12.79
C MET A 31 6.89 7.90 -13.15
N GLY A 32 7.72 7.52 -12.18
CA GLY A 32 9.15 7.24 -12.39
C GLY A 32 9.39 6.08 -13.37
N MET A 33 8.64 4.99 -13.24
CA MET A 33 8.73 3.86 -14.17
C MET A 33 8.25 4.22 -15.58
N TYR A 34 7.22 5.07 -15.69
CA TYR A 34 6.71 5.56 -16.98
C TYR A 34 7.72 6.44 -17.73
N ALA A 35 8.57 7.17 -17.00
CA ALA A 35 9.66 7.97 -17.55
C ALA A 35 10.99 7.20 -17.65
N GLY A 36 10.97 5.89 -17.39
CA GLY A 36 12.13 5.04 -17.22
C GLY A 36 12.67 4.38 -18.49
N SER A 37 13.55 3.39 -18.29
CA SER A 37 14.03 2.51 -19.37
C SER A 37 12.95 1.52 -19.83
N GLU A 38 13.18 0.83 -20.95
CA GLU A 38 12.26 -0.22 -21.44
C GLU A 38 11.96 -1.28 -20.37
N VAL A 39 12.99 -1.75 -19.65
CA VAL A 39 12.82 -2.72 -18.54
C VAL A 39 11.89 -2.19 -17.43
N GLN A 40 11.93 -0.87 -17.15
CA GLN A 40 11.03 -0.27 -16.16
C GLN A 40 9.60 -0.12 -16.69
N LEU A 41 9.44 0.20 -17.98
CA LEU A 41 8.13 0.23 -18.63
C LEU A 41 7.48 -1.16 -18.65
N ASP A 42 8.24 -2.20 -18.97
CA ASP A 42 7.75 -3.58 -18.94
C ASP A 42 7.34 -4.00 -17.52
N ALA A 43 8.15 -3.64 -16.52
CA ALA A 43 7.86 -3.99 -15.12
C ALA A 43 6.60 -3.28 -14.65
N MET A 44 6.41 -2.02 -15.06
CA MET A 44 5.20 -1.27 -14.78
C MET A 44 3.99 -1.91 -15.44
N ASN A 45 4.10 -2.34 -16.69
CA ASN A 45 3.00 -2.99 -17.41
C ASN A 45 2.51 -4.27 -16.70
N LEU A 46 3.41 -5.03 -16.07
CA LEU A 46 3.03 -6.16 -15.22
C LEU A 46 2.18 -5.73 -14.01
N LEU A 47 2.42 -4.54 -13.45
CA LEU A 47 1.68 -3.97 -12.33
C LEU A 47 0.33 -3.37 -12.75
N ILE A 48 0.25 -2.64 -13.86
CA ILE A 48 -0.94 -1.85 -14.21
C ILE A 48 -1.91 -2.53 -15.18
N GLY A 49 -1.45 -3.50 -15.97
CA GLY A 49 -2.30 -4.23 -16.92
C GLY A 49 -1.90 -5.70 -17.11
N GLY A 50 -1.11 -6.26 -16.21
CA GLY A 50 -0.55 -7.60 -16.31
C GLY A 50 -0.95 -8.50 -15.15
N GLU A 51 -0.14 -9.53 -14.93
CA GLU A 51 -0.43 -10.59 -13.95
C GLU A 51 -0.47 -10.10 -12.50
N PHE A 52 0.24 -9.02 -12.17
CA PHE A 52 0.29 -8.47 -10.82
C PHE A 52 -0.78 -7.39 -10.56
N THR A 53 -1.59 -7.01 -11.53
CA THR A 53 -2.55 -5.91 -11.38
C THR A 53 -3.58 -6.12 -10.27
N LEU A 54 -4.13 -7.33 -10.17
CA LEU A 54 -5.06 -7.65 -9.08
C LEU A 54 -4.36 -7.62 -7.71
N MET A 55 -3.14 -8.17 -7.63
CA MET A 55 -2.36 -8.16 -6.39
C MET A 55 -2.01 -6.73 -5.97
N PHE A 56 -1.57 -5.91 -6.91
CA PHE A 56 -1.17 -4.53 -6.67
C PHE A 56 -2.37 -3.65 -6.29
N PHE A 57 -3.37 -3.51 -7.16
CA PHE A 57 -4.49 -2.59 -6.86
C PHE A 57 -5.48 -3.17 -5.86
N GLY A 58 -5.82 -4.45 -5.96
CA GLY A 58 -6.78 -5.09 -5.08
C GLY A 58 -6.23 -5.24 -3.66
N PHE A 59 -5.05 -5.85 -3.51
CA PHE A 59 -4.52 -6.16 -2.19
C PHE A 59 -3.64 -5.06 -1.60
N VAL A 60 -2.76 -4.44 -2.38
CA VAL A 60 -1.90 -3.37 -1.84
C VAL A 60 -2.68 -2.06 -1.71
N VAL A 61 -3.23 -1.54 -2.81
CA VAL A 61 -3.84 -0.20 -2.79
C VAL A 61 -5.18 -0.21 -2.08
N ILE A 62 -6.11 -1.09 -2.45
CA ILE A 62 -7.46 -1.08 -1.87
C ILE A 62 -7.42 -1.67 -0.45
N LEU A 63 -7.03 -2.94 -0.29
CA LEU A 63 -7.06 -3.60 1.02
C LEU A 63 -5.96 -3.14 1.97
N GLY A 64 -4.77 -2.83 1.45
CA GLY A 64 -3.61 -2.47 2.27
C GLY A 64 -3.53 -0.99 2.65
N LEU A 65 -4.18 -0.09 1.90
CA LEU A 65 -4.09 1.36 2.12
C LEU A 65 -5.45 2.06 2.23
N ILE A 66 -6.33 1.94 1.22
CA ILE A 66 -7.61 2.66 1.21
C ILE A 66 -8.53 2.20 2.34
N VAL A 67 -8.73 0.88 2.50
CA VAL A 67 -9.59 0.33 3.55
C VAL A 67 -9.06 0.69 4.95
N PRO A 68 -7.78 0.48 5.28
CA PRO A 68 -7.20 0.93 6.55
C PRO A 68 -7.33 2.44 6.74
N GLY A 69 -7.04 3.25 5.71
CA GLY A 69 -7.18 4.71 5.80
C GLY A 69 -8.61 5.16 6.13
N ILE A 70 -9.63 4.47 5.58
CA ILE A 70 -11.03 4.73 5.95
C ILE A 70 -11.29 4.33 7.40
N LEU A 71 -10.80 3.17 7.84
CA LEU A 71 -10.96 2.69 9.21
C LEU A 71 -10.31 3.63 10.23
N GLU A 72 -9.09 4.09 9.97
CA GLU A 72 -8.39 5.07 10.81
C GLU A 72 -9.14 6.42 10.85
N ALA A 73 -9.65 6.89 9.71
CA ALA A 73 -10.46 8.10 9.65
C ALA A 73 -11.77 7.98 10.44
N LEU A 74 -12.40 6.80 10.45
CA LEU A 74 -13.59 6.53 11.27
C LEU A 74 -13.25 6.49 12.76
N GLU A 75 -12.11 5.90 13.14
CA GLU A 75 -11.65 5.89 14.53
C GLU A 75 -11.42 7.32 15.06
N ILE A 76 -10.79 8.18 14.24
CA ILE A 76 -10.59 9.59 14.57
C ILE A 76 -11.93 10.33 14.75
N LYS A 77 -12.97 9.96 13.98
CA LYS A 77 -14.34 10.49 14.13
C LYS A 77 -15.09 9.96 15.36
N GLY A 78 -14.48 9.05 16.13
CA GLY A 78 -15.04 8.50 17.37
C GLY A 78 -15.77 7.17 17.20
N PHE A 79 -15.73 6.54 16.02
CA PHE A 79 -16.22 5.18 15.85
C PHE A 79 -15.27 4.18 16.52
N LYS A 80 -15.82 3.10 17.10
CA LYS A 80 -15.01 2.05 17.71
C LYS A 80 -14.54 1.08 16.61
N VAL A 81 -13.28 1.21 16.21
CA VAL A 81 -12.63 0.28 15.29
C VAL A 81 -11.65 -0.59 16.09
N PRO A 82 -11.66 -1.92 15.92
CA PRO A 82 -10.63 -2.76 16.52
C PRO A 82 -9.27 -2.46 15.89
N VAL A 83 -8.33 -1.89 16.65
CA VAL A 83 -6.98 -1.46 16.21
C VAL A 83 -6.21 -2.55 15.45
N ALA A 84 -6.46 -3.83 15.74
CA ALA A 84 -5.80 -4.93 15.05
C ALA A 84 -6.18 -5.06 13.57
N ILE A 85 -7.39 -4.65 13.17
CA ILE A 85 -7.88 -4.81 11.80
C ILE A 85 -7.08 -3.95 10.80
N PRO A 86 -6.98 -2.61 10.95
CA PRO A 86 -6.19 -1.80 10.04
C PRO A 86 -4.72 -2.21 10.05
N ALA A 87 -4.14 -2.51 11.23
CA ALA A 87 -2.77 -2.97 11.34
C ALA A 87 -2.49 -4.27 10.55
N ILE A 88 -3.35 -5.28 10.64
CA ILE A 88 -3.20 -6.54 9.90
C ILE A 88 -3.30 -6.30 8.39
N LEU A 89 -4.27 -5.49 7.96
CA LEU A 89 -4.48 -5.17 6.54
C LEU A 89 -3.26 -4.45 5.95
N ILE A 90 -2.71 -3.46 6.66
CA ILE A 90 -1.50 -2.73 6.25
C ILE A 90 -0.31 -3.70 6.15
N LEU A 91 -0.12 -4.58 7.14
CA LEU A 91 0.98 -5.56 7.11
C LEU A 91 0.87 -6.54 5.94
N ILE A 92 -0.35 -7.04 5.65
CA ILE A 92 -0.59 -7.93 4.52
C ILE A 92 -0.35 -7.18 3.20
N GLY A 93 -0.89 -5.98 3.05
CA GLY A 93 -0.68 -5.14 1.86
C GLY A 93 0.79 -4.85 1.62
N GLY A 94 1.52 -4.44 2.67
CA GLY A 94 2.96 -4.18 2.60
C GLY A 94 3.80 -5.42 2.29
N LEU A 95 3.39 -6.60 2.78
CA LEU A 95 4.05 -7.87 2.43
C LEU A 95 3.83 -8.22 0.95
N ILE A 96 2.59 -8.13 0.46
CA ILE A 96 2.26 -8.39 -0.94
C ILE A 96 2.98 -7.40 -1.86
N PHE A 97 3.04 -6.12 -1.48
CA PHE A 97 3.79 -5.11 -2.22
C PHE A 97 5.25 -5.53 -2.42
N ARG A 98 5.93 -5.99 -1.35
CA ARG A 98 7.33 -6.46 -1.46
C ARG A 98 7.47 -7.64 -2.43
N PHE A 99 6.54 -8.61 -2.39
CA PHE A 99 6.56 -9.73 -3.32
C PHE A 99 6.38 -9.27 -4.76
N VAL A 100 5.33 -8.50 -5.03
CA VAL A 100 5.00 -8.00 -6.37
C VAL A 100 6.17 -7.21 -6.97
N MET A 101 6.80 -6.33 -6.19
CA MET A 101 7.92 -5.52 -6.69
C MET A 101 9.17 -6.34 -7.01
N VAL A 102 9.46 -7.38 -6.21
CA VAL A 102 10.61 -8.26 -6.45
C VAL A 102 10.37 -9.13 -7.69
N GLU A 103 9.21 -9.79 -7.76
CA GLU A 103 8.89 -10.69 -8.87
C GLU A 103 8.80 -9.94 -10.20
N ALA A 104 8.10 -8.80 -10.23
CA ALA A 104 8.01 -7.97 -11.43
C ALA A 104 9.40 -7.50 -11.93
N GLY A 105 10.31 -7.18 -11.01
CA GLY A 105 11.68 -6.81 -11.37
C GLY A 105 12.55 -7.98 -11.84
N GLN A 106 12.31 -9.18 -11.32
CA GLN A 106 13.02 -10.40 -11.74
C GLN A 106 12.57 -10.85 -13.14
N ILE A 107 11.26 -10.86 -13.39
CA ILE A 107 10.68 -11.27 -14.67
C ILE A 107 11.20 -10.40 -15.81
N THR A 108 11.25 -9.07 -15.63
CA THR A 108 11.74 -8.18 -16.69
C THR A 108 13.23 -8.23 -16.90
N ARG A 109 14.02 -8.55 -15.87
CA ARG A 109 15.46 -8.78 -16.02
C ARG A 109 15.79 -10.12 -16.64
N TYR A 110 14.95 -11.15 -16.49
CA TYR A 110 15.19 -12.44 -17.13
C TYR A 110 15.05 -12.38 -18.66
N LEU A 111 14.30 -11.41 -19.18
CA LEU A 111 14.06 -11.22 -20.61
C LEU A 111 15.21 -10.53 -21.37
N TYR A 112 16.24 -10.04 -20.66
CA TYR A 112 17.39 -9.31 -21.20
C TYR A 112 18.72 -9.81 -20.63
#